data_AF-A0A7S3CGV0-F1
#
_entry.id   AF-A0A7S3CGV0-F1
#
_cell.length_a   1.000
_cell.length_b   1.000
_cell.length_c   1.000
_cell.angle_alpha   90.00
_cell.angle_beta   90.00
_cell.angle_gamma   90.00
#
_symmetry.space_group_name_H-M   'P 1'
#
loop_
_entity.id
_entity.type
_entity.pdbx_description
1 polymer ?
#
loop_
_entity_poly.entity_id
_entity_poly.type
_entity_poly.pdbx_seq_one_letter_code
_entity_poly.pdbx_strand_id
1 'polypeptide(L)'
;GATPGTGGRSPEVFSPTASQTQGELNGAMDIFSLGCVLAELYMEGKSLFDLSELHAYRRGEYDPATIMASKVKDEKMRALILHMIQLDPSKRLTAKEYLSSNEWMAGKGSGGDGQDRNHAIFPPYMTQTLHGFYASLLPLEPDGRLSTIRLAYGQLKACVAGTGKEVGETKAAYTSEQRERLKEGMTILVSLLCSLLRNTKTPSSKCACIRLLCESGLYCDDERKMQHVVPYLLSMSNQGSTIVRSMALSALTTILKSVDALPASEEKVFSEYIFPSLALLCSDPEEMVRVQFASELSKLIEVACRLLRIPLRHAQGQGSTIKKLVDEKPADDAGAK
;
A
#
# COMPACT_ATOMS: atom_id res chain seq x y z
N GLY A 1 1.55 26.57 76.86
CA GLY A 1 2.07 25.30 76.29
C GLY A 1 2.43 25.57 74.85
N ALA A 2 3.69 25.32 74.48
CA ALA A 2 4.31 25.78 73.24
C ALA A 2 4.05 24.86 72.03
N THR A 3 3.81 25.53 70.89
CA THR A 3 4.18 25.26 69.48
C THR A 3 3.80 23.95 68.73
N PRO A 4 3.59 24.05 67.39
CA PRO A 4 3.13 22.98 66.51
C PRO A 4 4.25 22.36 65.63
N GLY A 5 3.94 21.23 64.98
CA GLY A 5 4.55 20.84 63.70
C GLY A 5 5.36 19.53 63.69
N THR A 6 4.92 18.58 62.86
CA THR A 6 5.68 17.58 62.08
C THR A 6 4.64 16.61 61.50
N GLY A 7 4.42 16.52 60.19
CA GLY A 7 5.41 16.15 59.18
C GLY A 7 5.19 14.68 58.83
N GLY A 8 4.04 14.37 58.21
CA GLY A 8 3.71 13.02 57.74
C GLY A 8 4.71 12.57 56.68
N ARG A 9 5.43 11.49 56.95
CA ARG A 9 6.36 10.84 56.02
C ARG A 9 5.57 10.27 54.84
N SER A 10 5.78 10.85 53.65
CA SER A 10 5.48 10.20 52.38
C SER A 10 6.34 8.93 52.24
N PRO A 11 5.83 7.86 51.61
CA PRO A 11 6.62 6.66 51.34
C PRO A 11 7.76 7.00 50.38
N GLU A 12 8.96 6.52 50.71
CA GLU A 12 10.17 6.69 49.93
C GLU A 12 9.94 6.20 48.49
N VAL A 13 10.01 7.14 47.55
CA VAL A 13 10.11 6.85 46.13
C VAL A 13 11.41 6.09 45.95
N PHE A 14 11.30 4.84 45.49
CA PHE A 14 12.42 4.03 45.02
C PHE A 14 13.31 4.88 44.10
N SER A 15 14.46 5.29 44.61
CA SER A 15 15.51 5.92 43.82
C SER A 15 16.11 4.84 42.90
N PRO A 16 16.27 5.06 41.60
CA PRO A 16 16.94 4.10 40.75
C PRO A 16 18.45 4.15 41.03
N THR A 17 18.92 3.31 41.94
CA THR A 17 20.34 2.97 42.08
C THR A 17 20.70 1.88 41.07
N ALA A 18 21.06 2.31 39.86
CA ALA A 18 22.05 1.64 39.03
C ALA A 18 22.40 2.58 37.88
N SER A 19 23.68 2.90 37.75
CA SER A 19 24.29 3.51 36.59
C SER A 19 24.03 2.65 35.34
N GLN A 20 22.88 2.83 34.70
CA GLN A 20 22.80 2.61 33.26
C GLN A 20 23.56 3.78 32.65
N THR A 21 24.76 3.51 32.16
CA THR A 21 25.37 4.38 31.15
C THR A 21 24.30 4.60 30.09
N GLN A 22 23.74 5.81 30.03
CA GLN A 22 23.03 6.27 28.84
C GLN A 22 24.08 6.24 27.72
N GLY A 23 24.19 5.09 27.06
CA GLY A 23 25.08 4.92 25.93
C GLY A 23 24.72 5.98 24.91
N GLU A 24 25.73 6.68 24.38
CA GLU A 24 25.52 7.64 23.31
C GLU A 24 24.73 6.97 22.18
N LEU A 25 23.56 7.54 21.87
CA LEU A 25 22.72 7.05 20.78
C LEU A 25 23.49 7.22 19.48
N ASN A 26 23.80 6.10 18.82
CA ASN A 26 24.48 6.08 17.54
C ASN A 26 23.47 5.73 16.45
N GLY A 27 23.56 6.36 15.27
CA GLY A 27 22.71 6.05 14.11
C GLY A 27 22.78 4.57 13.69
N ALA A 28 23.86 3.86 14.03
CA ALA A 28 23.95 2.41 13.86
C ALA A 28 22.88 1.64 14.67
N MET A 29 22.38 2.17 15.79
CA MET A 29 21.27 1.61 16.56
C MET A 29 19.93 1.75 15.82
N ASP A 30 19.74 2.88 15.13
CA ASP A 30 18.55 3.10 14.30
C ASP A 30 18.53 2.14 13.10
N ILE A 31 19.69 1.90 12.48
CA ILE A 31 19.83 0.93 11.38
C ILE A 31 19.46 -0.50 11.82
N PHE A 32 19.88 -0.91 13.02
CA PHE A 32 19.49 -2.21 13.56
C PHE A 32 17.98 -2.31 13.80
N SER A 33 17.41 -1.26 14.39
CA SER A 33 15.97 -1.18 14.65
C SER A 33 15.17 -1.21 13.35
N LEU A 34 15.63 -0.47 12.33
CA LEU A 34 15.04 -0.49 10.98
C LEU A 34 15.16 -1.88 10.34
N GLY A 35 16.28 -2.57 10.51
CA GLY A 35 16.44 -3.96 10.05
C GLY A 35 15.40 -4.89 10.69
N CYS A 36 15.13 -4.75 11.98
CA CYS A 36 14.10 -5.54 12.67
C CYS A 36 12.69 -5.24 12.14
N VAL A 37 12.36 -3.97 11.92
CA VAL A 37 11.07 -3.54 11.34
C VAL A 37 10.89 -4.07 9.92
N LEU A 38 11.95 -4.02 9.10
CA LEU A 38 11.93 -4.58 7.76
C LEU A 38 11.75 -6.10 7.79
N ALA A 39 12.42 -6.80 8.72
CA ALA A 39 12.22 -8.23 8.91
C ALA A 39 10.77 -8.57 9.23
N GLU A 40 10.17 -7.85 10.18
CA GLU A 40 8.78 -8.05 10.59
C GLU A 40 7.80 -7.84 9.43
N LEU A 41 8.03 -6.81 8.60
CA LEU A 41 7.21 -6.54 7.42
C LEU A 41 7.21 -7.71 6.43
N TYR A 42 8.38 -8.31 6.16
CA TYR A 42 8.52 -9.44 5.25
C TYR A 42 8.17 -10.79 5.89
N MET A 43 8.02 -10.85 7.21
CA MET A 43 7.59 -12.02 7.98
C MET A 43 6.09 -11.97 8.32
N GLU A 44 5.31 -11.14 7.62
CA GLU A 44 3.86 -10.99 7.77
C GLU A 44 3.45 -10.60 9.22
N GLY A 45 4.23 -9.68 9.82
CA GLY A 45 3.94 -9.16 11.17
C GLY A 45 4.48 -10.02 12.31
N LYS A 46 5.32 -11.02 12.03
CA LYS A 46 6.05 -11.76 13.06
C LYS A 46 7.37 -11.07 13.36
N SER A 47 7.59 -10.73 14.62
CA SER A 47 8.85 -10.16 15.09
C SER A 47 10.01 -11.12 14.83
N LEU A 48 11.13 -10.58 14.37
CA LEU A 48 12.36 -11.35 14.17
C LEU A 48 13.01 -11.82 15.49
N PHE A 49 12.82 -11.03 16.54
CA PHE A 49 13.34 -11.30 17.86
C PHE A 49 12.24 -11.06 18.90
N ASP A 50 12.04 -12.03 19.78
CA ASP A 50 11.55 -11.78 21.13
C ASP A 50 12.70 -11.39 22.07
N LEU A 51 12.40 -11.06 23.32
CA LEU A 51 13.43 -10.66 24.30
C LEU A 51 14.48 -11.77 24.51
N SER A 52 14.06 -13.04 24.55
CA SER A 52 14.93 -14.19 24.78
C SER A 52 15.83 -14.45 23.58
N GLU A 53 15.27 -14.37 22.36
CA GLU A 53 15.96 -14.49 21.07
C GLU A 53 16.97 -13.36 20.88
N LEU A 54 16.63 -12.13 21.27
CA LEU A 54 17.58 -11.01 21.21
C LEU A 54 18.78 -11.22 22.15
N HIS A 55 18.54 -11.78 23.34
CA HIS A 55 19.61 -12.14 24.27
C HIS A 55 20.44 -13.31 23.76
N ALA A 56 19.82 -14.33 23.17
CA ALA A 56 20.51 -15.46 22.53
C ALA A 56 21.33 -15.00 21.31
N TYR A 57 20.78 -14.08 20.50
CA TYR A 57 21.46 -13.47 19.37
C TYR A 57 22.70 -12.72 19.82
N ARG A 58 22.60 -11.94 20.91
CA ARG A 58 23.75 -11.27 21.52
C ARG A 58 24.85 -12.25 21.96
N ARG A 59 24.50 -13.48 22.36
CA ARG A 59 25.46 -14.53 22.74
C ARG A 59 25.96 -15.37 21.55
N GLY A 60 25.42 -15.16 20.34
CA GLY A 60 25.73 -15.97 19.16
C GLY A 60 25.03 -17.35 19.16
N GLU A 61 24.03 -17.55 20.01
CA GLU A 61 23.26 -18.79 20.17
C GLU A 61 22.00 -18.82 19.28
N TYR A 62 21.73 -17.73 18.56
CA TYR A 62 20.57 -17.58 17.66
C TYR A 62 21.04 -17.08 16.30
N ASP A 63 20.55 -17.70 15.23
CA ASP A 63 20.84 -17.30 13.85
C ASP A 63 19.56 -16.79 13.15
N PRO A 64 19.43 -15.48 12.91
CA PRO A 64 18.32 -14.89 12.19
C PRO A 64 18.21 -15.37 10.74
N ALA A 65 19.32 -15.81 10.12
CA ALA A 65 19.33 -16.19 8.71
C ALA A 65 18.47 -17.43 8.43
N THR A 66 18.41 -18.36 9.38
CA THR A 66 17.60 -19.58 9.27
C THR A 66 16.11 -19.26 9.18
N ILE A 67 15.59 -18.40 10.06
CA ILE A 67 14.18 -18.01 10.05
C ILE A 67 13.85 -17.17 8.82
N MET A 68 14.72 -16.22 8.47
CA MET A 68 14.53 -15.40 7.27
C MET A 68 14.52 -16.22 6.00
N ALA A 69 15.37 -17.24 5.87
CA ALA A 69 15.39 -18.09 4.68
C ALA A 69 14.05 -18.83 4.46
N SER A 70 13.34 -19.14 5.55
CA SER A 70 12.04 -19.82 5.48
C SER A 70 10.87 -18.88 5.16
N LYS A 71 10.97 -17.58 5.47
CA LYS A 71 9.87 -16.61 5.39
C LYS A 71 10.05 -15.57 4.29
N VAL A 72 11.27 -15.11 4.07
CA VAL A 72 11.60 -14.04 3.12
C VAL A 72 12.05 -14.68 1.81
N LYS A 73 11.19 -14.62 0.80
CA LYS A 73 11.47 -15.18 -0.54
C LYS A 73 12.59 -14.44 -1.27
N ASP A 74 12.70 -13.13 -1.06
CA ASP A 74 13.69 -12.29 -1.72
C ASP A 74 15.06 -12.44 -1.02
N GLU A 75 16.02 -12.98 -1.77
CA GLU A 75 17.39 -13.18 -1.30
C GLU A 75 18.13 -11.85 -1.04
N LYS A 76 17.92 -10.84 -1.88
CA LYS A 76 18.54 -9.52 -1.70
C LYS A 76 17.99 -8.83 -0.47
N MET A 77 16.68 -8.88 -0.26
CA MET A 77 16.07 -8.29 0.94
C MET A 77 16.57 -8.98 2.19
N ARG A 78 16.67 -10.31 2.18
CA ARG A 78 17.25 -11.09 3.30
C ARG A 78 18.70 -10.69 3.56
N ALA A 79 19.53 -10.58 2.52
CA ALA A 79 20.91 -10.14 2.68
C ALA A 79 21.01 -8.71 3.24
N LEU A 80 20.13 -7.80 2.81
CA LEU A 80 20.07 -6.42 3.30
C LEU A 80 19.74 -6.39 4.79
N ILE A 81 18.69 -7.10 5.19
CA ILE A 81 18.27 -7.14 6.59
C ILE A 81 19.36 -7.77 7.46
N LEU A 82 19.96 -8.88 7.03
CA LEU A 82 21.07 -9.53 7.74
C LEU A 82 22.27 -8.59 7.93
N HIS A 83 22.55 -7.75 6.93
CA HIS A 83 23.58 -6.72 7.03
C HIS A 83 23.20 -5.62 8.05
N MET A 84 21.93 -5.21 8.10
CA MET A 84 21.45 -4.18 9.04
C MET A 84 21.45 -4.64 10.50
N ILE A 85 21.20 -5.93 10.74
CA ILE A 85 21.08 -6.48 12.10
C ILE A 85 22.38 -7.07 12.66
N GLN A 86 23.53 -6.84 12.03
CA GLN A 86 24.83 -7.34 12.51
C GLN A 86 25.08 -6.92 13.97
N LEU A 87 25.66 -7.81 14.79
CA LEU A 87 25.92 -7.51 16.21
C LEU A 87 26.86 -6.29 16.38
N ASP A 88 27.89 -6.18 15.53
CA ASP A 88 28.86 -5.09 15.57
C ASP A 88 28.28 -3.83 14.89
N PRO A 89 28.10 -2.72 15.63
CA PRO A 89 27.60 -1.47 15.07
C PRO A 89 28.48 -0.91 13.95
N SER A 90 29.78 -1.17 13.98
CA SER A 90 30.77 -0.59 13.04
C SER A 90 30.68 -1.20 11.64
N LYS A 91 30.13 -2.41 11.54
CA LYS A 91 29.93 -3.10 10.26
C LYS A 91 28.65 -2.66 9.56
N ARG A 92 27.73 -2.01 10.28
CA ARG A 92 26.49 -1.48 9.72
C ARG A 92 26.80 -0.21 8.92
N LEU A 93 26.32 -0.16 7.68
CA LEU A 93 26.40 1.06 6.87
C LEU A 93 25.44 2.13 7.38
N THR A 94 25.68 3.37 7.01
CA THR A 94 24.72 4.46 7.18
C THR A 94 23.55 4.33 6.22
N ALA A 95 22.40 4.95 6.53
CA ALA A 95 21.23 4.92 5.66
C ALA A 95 21.53 5.44 4.23
N LYS A 96 22.38 6.47 4.11
CA LYS A 96 22.78 7.02 2.81
C LYS A 96 23.62 6.04 2.01
N GLU A 97 24.50 5.29 2.66
CA GLU A 97 25.34 4.27 2.01
C GLU A 97 24.52 3.08 1.53
N TYR A 98 23.54 2.60 2.30
CA TYR A 98 22.59 1.57 1.82
C TYR A 98 21.85 2.02 0.56
N LEU A 99 21.41 3.29 0.50
CA LEU A 99 20.72 3.86 -0.66
C LEU A 99 21.63 4.19 -1.84
N SER A 100 22.95 4.28 -1.63
CA SER A 100 23.93 4.61 -2.68
C SER A 100 24.67 3.38 -3.20
N SER A 101 24.63 2.27 -2.47
CA SER A 101 25.33 1.04 -2.86
C SER A 101 24.62 0.35 -4.02
N ASN A 102 25.37 0.12 -5.10
CA ASN A 102 24.90 -0.66 -6.24
C ASN A 102 24.58 -2.11 -5.85
N GLU A 103 25.11 -2.64 -4.75
CA GLU A 103 24.81 -4.01 -4.31
C GLU A 103 23.34 -4.18 -3.94
N TRP A 104 22.75 -3.15 -3.33
CA TRP A 104 21.35 -3.15 -2.88
C TRP A 104 20.41 -2.51 -3.91
N MET A 105 20.91 -1.50 -4.63
CA MET A 105 20.10 -0.64 -5.50
C MET A 105 20.16 -1.00 -6.99
N ALA A 106 21.19 -1.72 -7.45
CA ALA A 106 21.28 -2.14 -8.85
C ALA A 106 20.73 -3.56 -9.04
N GLY A 107 19.71 -3.70 -9.87
CA GLY A 107 19.43 -4.99 -10.51
C GLY A 107 20.60 -5.30 -11.45
N LYS A 108 21.11 -6.54 -11.45
CA LYS A 108 22.01 -6.96 -12.53
C LYS A 108 21.24 -6.79 -13.83
N GLY A 109 21.68 -5.88 -14.68
CA GLY A 109 21.11 -5.66 -15.99
C GLY A 109 21.11 -6.97 -16.77
N SER A 110 19.92 -7.31 -17.28
CA SER A 110 19.64 -8.24 -18.36
C SER A 110 20.86 -8.82 -19.08
N GLY A 111 21.12 -10.10 -18.85
CA GLY A 111 21.93 -10.95 -19.70
C GLY A 111 21.31 -12.34 -19.77
N GLY A 112 20.42 -12.55 -20.74
CA GLY A 112 19.99 -13.87 -21.19
C GLY A 112 18.90 -14.55 -20.35
N ASP A 113 17.84 -14.94 -21.06
CA ASP A 113 16.78 -15.89 -20.71
C ASP A 113 15.97 -15.70 -19.42
N GLY A 114 14.66 -15.58 -19.63
CA GLY A 114 13.69 -15.43 -18.57
C GLY A 114 13.66 -16.64 -17.65
N GLN A 115 14.00 -16.40 -16.38
CA GLN A 115 13.19 -16.85 -15.24
C GLN A 115 13.57 -16.15 -13.94
N ASP A 116 14.78 -15.58 -13.80
CA ASP A 116 15.22 -14.95 -12.55
C ASP A 116 15.39 -13.43 -12.68
N ARG A 117 14.27 -12.69 -12.65
CA ARG A 117 14.30 -11.23 -12.57
C ARG A 117 14.71 -10.80 -11.17
N ASN A 118 16.01 -10.75 -10.93
CA ASN A 118 16.59 -10.18 -9.73
C ASN A 118 16.41 -8.64 -9.75
N HIS A 119 15.17 -8.18 -9.52
CA HIS A 119 14.77 -6.77 -9.51
C HIS A 119 15.63 -5.99 -8.50
N ALA A 120 15.82 -4.69 -8.72
CA ALA A 120 16.41 -3.83 -7.69
C ALA A 120 15.48 -3.85 -6.47
N ILE A 121 16.02 -3.80 -5.24
CA ILE A 121 15.17 -3.77 -4.02
C ILE A 121 14.20 -2.59 -4.08
N PHE A 122 14.68 -1.45 -4.60
CA PHE A 122 13.86 -0.28 -4.84
C PHE A 122 13.94 0.13 -6.32
N PRO A 123 12.80 0.50 -6.92
CA PRO A 123 12.80 1.08 -8.26
C PRO A 123 13.64 2.36 -8.31
N PRO A 124 14.33 2.65 -9.43
CA PRO A 124 15.26 3.78 -9.54
C PRO A 124 14.57 5.14 -9.32
N TYR A 125 13.29 5.26 -9.69
CA TYR A 125 12.51 6.47 -9.45
C TYR A 125 12.32 6.78 -7.95
N MET A 126 12.44 5.76 -7.07
CA MET A 126 12.24 5.92 -5.64
C MET A 126 13.35 6.78 -5.02
N THR A 127 14.61 6.51 -5.35
CA THR A 127 15.74 7.28 -4.82
C THR A 127 16.02 8.55 -5.61
N GLN A 128 15.83 8.52 -6.94
CA GLN A 128 16.14 9.67 -7.80
C GLN A 128 15.13 10.81 -7.67
N THR A 129 13.85 10.49 -7.49
CA THR A 129 12.78 11.49 -7.57
C THR A 129 11.84 11.44 -6.37
N LEU A 130 11.27 10.28 -6.05
CA LEU A 130 10.22 10.21 -5.03
C LEU A 130 10.75 10.56 -3.63
N HIS A 131 11.91 10.07 -3.23
CA HIS A 131 12.43 10.32 -1.87
C HIS A 131 12.60 11.82 -1.60
N GLY A 132 13.30 12.55 -2.50
CA GLY A 132 13.46 14.00 -2.37
C GLY A 132 12.14 14.75 -2.46
N PHE A 133 11.26 14.33 -3.35
CA PHE A 133 9.93 14.92 -3.50
C PHE A 133 9.09 14.75 -2.23
N TYR A 134 8.97 13.55 -1.68
CA TYR A 134 8.21 13.28 -0.45
C TYR A 134 8.78 14.03 0.75
N ALA A 135 10.11 14.11 0.87
CA ALA A 135 10.76 14.92 1.91
C ALA A 135 10.33 16.39 1.83
N SER A 136 10.21 16.96 0.62
CA SER A 136 9.71 18.33 0.42
C SER A 136 8.24 18.53 0.80
N LEU A 137 7.44 17.45 0.83
CA LEU A 137 6.02 17.51 1.19
C LEU A 137 5.81 17.52 2.72
N LEU A 138 6.69 16.89 3.49
CA LEU A 138 6.56 16.76 4.95
C LEU A 138 6.28 18.08 5.68
N PRO A 139 6.99 19.20 5.42
CA PRO A 139 6.75 20.45 6.14
C PRO A 139 5.43 21.15 5.76
N LEU A 140 4.76 20.72 4.68
CA LEU A 140 3.56 21.38 4.17
C LEU A 140 2.28 20.85 4.85
N GLU A 141 1.30 21.73 5.02
CA GLU A 141 -0.09 21.36 5.36
C GLU A 141 -0.73 20.49 4.25
N PRO A 142 -1.79 19.70 4.54
CA PRO A 142 -2.41 18.79 3.55
C PRO A 142 -2.78 19.45 2.22
N ASP A 143 -3.42 20.62 2.24
CA ASP A 143 -3.76 21.38 1.02
C ASP A 143 -2.50 21.84 0.25
N GLY A 144 -1.43 22.21 0.96
CA GLY A 144 -0.14 22.56 0.36
C GLY A 144 0.53 21.37 -0.31
N ARG A 145 0.55 20.21 0.37
CA ARG A 145 1.05 18.94 -0.20
C ARG A 145 0.33 18.60 -1.49
N LEU A 146 -1.00 18.70 -1.49
CA LEU A 146 -1.79 18.41 -2.69
C LEU A 146 -1.49 19.37 -3.84
N SER A 147 -1.34 20.67 -3.56
CA SER A 147 -1.00 21.65 -4.59
C SER A 147 0.34 21.32 -5.25
N THR A 148 1.36 20.99 -4.45
CA THR A 148 2.68 20.56 -4.94
C THR A 148 2.60 19.30 -5.79
N ILE A 149 1.84 18.28 -5.34
CA ILE A 149 1.60 17.06 -6.10
C ILE A 149 0.92 17.37 -7.43
N ARG A 150 -0.11 18.22 -7.43
CA ARG A 150 -0.85 18.58 -8.65
C ARG A 150 0.07 19.22 -9.70
N LEU A 151 0.98 20.10 -9.28
CA LEU A 151 1.94 20.75 -10.18
C LEU A 151 2.99 19.76 -10.70
N ALA A 152 3.47 18.86 -9.85
CA ALA A 152 4.49 17.88 -10.21
C ALA A 152 3.94 16.59 -10.84
N TYR A 153 2.62 16.41 -10.92
CA TYR A 153 2.00 15.13 -11.26
C TYR A 153 2.44 14.57 -12.61
N GLY A 154 2.51 15.43 -13.64
CA GLY A 154 2.98 15.02 -14.96
C GLY A 154 4.42 14.53 -14.95
N GLN A 155 5.30 15.21 -14.20
CA GLN A 155 6.70 14.83 -14.04
C GLN A 155 6.84 13.54 -13.22
N LEU A 156 6.10 13.39 -12.13
CA LEU A 156 6.07 12.17 -11.32
C LEU A 156 5.64 10.96 -12.17
N LYS A 157 4.57 11.11 -12.96
CA LYS A 157 4.08 10.08 -13.87
C LYS A 157 5.12 9.70 -14.93
N ALA A 158 5.78 10.71 -15.52
CA ALA A 158 6.82 10.49 -16.51
C ALA A 158 8.06 9.79 -15.91
N CYS A 159 8.49 10.19 -14.71
CA CYS A 159 9.58 9.56 -13.97
C CYS A 159 9.28 8.10 -13.62
N VAL A 160 8.08 7.80 -13.11
CA VAL A 160 7.66 6.42 -12.81
C VAL A 160 7.59 5.57 -14.08
N ALA A 161 7.09 6.13 -15.20
CA ALA A 161 7.09 5.45 -16.49
C ALA A 161 8.50 5.28 -17.11
N GLY A 162 9.53 5.93 -16.57
CA GLY A 162 10.87 5.96 -17.16
C GLY A 162 10.97 6.79 -18.46
N THR A 163 9.99 7.66 -18.72
CA THR A 163 10.02 8.61 -19.85
C THR A 163 10.63 9.92 -19.33
N GLY A 164 11.91 10.15 -19.57
CA GLY A 164 12.68 11.28 -18.99
C GLY A 164 12.29 12.70 -19.45
N LYS A 165 11.10 12.90 -20.05
CA LYS A 165 10.55 14.22 -20.41
C LYS A 165 9.04 14.22 -20.22
N GLU A 166 8.49 15.39 -19.87
CA GLU A 166 7.05 15.60 -19.74
C GLU A 166 6.33 15.03 -20.97
N VAL A 167 5.45 14.06 -20.73
CA VAL A 167 4.52 13.58 -21.74
C VAL A 167 3.50 14.68 -21.94
N GLY A 168 3.84 15.66 -22.78
CA GLY A 168 2.83 16.47 -23.44
C GLY A 168 1.96 15.51 -24.23
N GLU A 169 0.73 15.28 -23.74
CA GLU A 169 -0.45 14.64 -24.35
C GLU A 169 -0.26 13.84 -25.65
N THR A 170 0.77 13.00 -25.72
CA THR A 170 0.98 12.12 -26.86
C THR A 170 0.43 10.79 -26.42
N LYS A 171 -0.69 10.39 -27.04
CA LYS A 171 -1.31 9.05 -26.92
C LYS A 171 -0.40 7.93 -27.45
N ALA A 172 0.89 7.93 -27.08
CA ALA A 172 1.76 6.80 -27.29
C ALA A 172 1.38 5.74 -26.25
N ALA A 173 0.97 4.55 -26.71
CA ALA A 173 0.66 3.46 -25.81
C ALA A 173 1.92 3.06 -25.02
N TYR A 174 1.83 3.06 -23.68
CA TYR A 174 2.92 2.57 -22.82
C TYR A 174 3.23 1.10 -23.13
N THR A 175 4.52 0.76 -23.11
CA THR A 175 4.99 -0.63 -23.21
C THR A 175 4.53 -1.44 -21.99
N SER A 176 4.56 -2.78 -22.08
CA SER A 176 4.20 -3.66 -20.97
C SER A 176 5.04 -3.39 -19.71
N GLU A 177 6.34 -3.20 -19.87
CA GLU A 177 7.26 -2.88 -18.77
C GLU A 177 6.94 -1.52 -18.13
N GLN A 178 6.59 -0.50 -18.93
CA GLN A 178 6.20 0.80 -18.41
C GLN A 178 4.88 0.75 -17.64
N ARG A 179 3.93 -0.09 -18.08
CA ARG A 179 2.66 -0.29 -17.38
C ARG A 179 2.85 -0.91 -16.01
N GLU A 180 3.71 -1.93 -15.88
CA GLU A 180 4.01 -2.53 -14.57
C GLU A 180 4.70 -1.53 -13.63
N ARG A 181 5.66 -0.73 -14.12
CA ARG A 181 6.26 0.34 -13.32
C ARG A 181 5.25 1.40 -12.89
N LEU A 182 4.37 1.81 -13.80
CA LEU A 182 3.28 2.73 -13.50
C LEU A 182 2.34 2.16 -12.44
N LYS A 183 2.01 0.87 -12.52
CA LYS A 183 1.17 0.21 -11.53
C LYS A 183 1.78 0.25 -10.13
N GLU A 184 3.05 -0.09 -9.99
CA GLU A 184 3.77 -0.03 -8.72
C GLU A 184 3.88 1.40 -8.18
N GLY A 185 4.37 2.35 -8.99
CA GLY A 185 4.58 3.72 -8.56
C GLY A 185 3.29 4.49 -8.28
N MET A 186 2.25 4.28 -9.09
CA MET A 186 0.94 4.92 -8.87
C MET A 186 0.23 4.38 -7.63
N THR A 187 0.46 3.13 -7.25
CA THR A 187 -0.08 2.57 -6.00
C THR A 187 0.41 3.37 -4.78
N ILE A 188 1.70 3.74 -4.77
CA ILE A 188 2.28 4.57 -3.72
C ILE A 188 1.60 5.94 -3.71
N LEU A 189 1.44 6.57 -4.88
CA LEU A 189 0.81 7.88 -4.99
C LEU A 189 -0.68 7.84 -4.58
N VAL A 190 -1.41 6.80 -4.93
CA VAL A 190 -2.80 6.57 -4.51
C VAL A 190 -2.91 6.52 -3.00
N SER A 191 -2.01 5.82 -2.31
CA SER A 191 -2.03 5.76 -0.84
C SER A 191 -1.88 7.15 -0.19
N LEU A 192 -0.99 7.98 -0.74
CA LEU A 192 -0.81 9.37 -0.31
C LEU A 192 -2.06 10.20 -0.61
N LEU A 193 -2.61 10.10 -1.82
CA LEU A 193 -3.81 10.84 -2.23
C LEU A 193 -5.03 10.46 -1.39
N CYS A 194 -5.22 9.19 -1.04
CA CYS A 194 -6.28 8.76 -0.13
C CYS A 194 -6.13 9.42 1.26
N SER A 195 -4.90 9.47 1.80
CA SER A 195 -4.61 10.18 3.05
C SER A 195 -4.89 11.69 2.94
N LEU A 196 -4.50 12.34 1.84
CA LEU A 196 -4.73 13.76 1.61
C LEU A 196 -6.22 14.09 1.40
N LEU A 197 -6.98 13.22 0.72
CA LEU A 197 -8.41 13.44 0.48
C LEU A 197 -9.20 13.57 1.79
N ARG A 198 -8.82 12.78 2.80
CA ARG A 198 -9.44 12.84 4.14
C ARG A 198 -9.05 14.09 4.93
N ASN A 199 -7.82 14.58 4.73
CA ASN A 199 -7.23 15.64 5.56
C ASN A 199 -7.28 17.04 4.94
N THR A 200 -7.61 17.16 3.65
CA THR A 200 -7.75 18.46 2.98
C THR A 200 -9.00 19.21 3.44
N LYS A 201 -8.85 20.52 3.64
CA LYS A 201 -9.88 21.36 4.27
C LYS A 201 -10.82 21.95 3.21
N THR A 202 -10.28 22.37 2.08
CA THR A 202 -11.05 23.13 1.09
C THR A 202 -11.76 22.23 0.07
N PRO A 203 -13.00 22.58 -0.36
CA PRO A 203 -13.71 21.83 -1.41
C PRO A 203 -12.94 21.77 -2.74
N SER A 204 -12.22 22.84 -3.10
CA SER A 204 -11.40 22.90 -4.31
C SER A 204 -10.23 21.91 -4.26
N SER A 205 -9.54 21.81 -3.12
CA SER A 205 -8.52 20.79 -2.90
C SER A 205 -9.10 19.39 -2.95
N LYS A 206 -10.25 19.13 -2.31
CA LYS A 206 -10.89 17.80 -2.39
C LYS A 206 -11.21 17.41 -3.83
N CYS A 207 -11.73 18.34 -4.62
CA CYS A 207 -11.98 18.12 -6.05
C CYS A 207 -10.68 17.82 -6.83
N ALA A 208 -9.62 18.60 -6.61
CA ALA A 208 -8.32 18.35 -7.23
C ALA A 208 -7.75 16.98 -6.82
N CYS A 209 -7.91 16.58 -5.56
CA CYS A 209 -7.48 15.29 -5.05
C CYS A 209 -8.26 14.14 -5.67
N ILE A 210 -9.60 14.26 -5.77
CA ILE A 210 -10.46 13.26 -6.44
C ILE A 210 -10.03 13.07 -7.90
N ARG A 211 -9.73 14.15 -8.62
CA ARG A 211 -9.25 14.06 -10.01
C ARG A 211 -7.94 13.30 -10.11
N LEU A 212 -6.95 13.65 -9.29
CA LEU A 212 -5.64 12.98 -9.29
C LEU A 212 -5.75 11.52 -8.84
N LEU A 213 -6.60 11.25 -7.84
CA LEU A 213 -6.86 9.90 -7.33
C LEU A 213 -7.52 9.03 -8.41
N CYS A 214 -8.50 9.57 -9.13
CA CYS A 214 -9.14 8.89 -10.24
C CYS A 214 -8.12 8.58 -11.36
N GLU A 215 -7.30 9.56 -11.76
CA GLU A 215 -6.32 9.34 -12.81
C GLU A 215 -5.26 8.30 -12.40
N SER A 216 -4.73 8.40 -11.17
CA SER A 216 -3.73 7.46 -10.65
C SER A 216 -4.31 6.06 -10.47
N GLY A 217 -5.56 5.97 -10.01
CA GLY A 217 -6.28 4.71 -9.77
C GLY A 217 -6.51 3.88 -11.03
N LEU A 218 -6.55 4.51 -12.22
CA LEU A 218 -6.67 3.79 -13.50
C LEU A 218 -5.45 2.92 -13.84
N TYR A 219 -4.28 3.19 -13.23
CA TYR A 219 -3.07 2.38 -13.40
C TYR A 219 -2.94 1.25 -12.38
N CYS A 220 -3.75 1.26 -11.32
CA CYS A 220 -3.66 0.29 -10.23
C CYS A 220 -4.33 -1.04 -10.60
N ASP A 221 -3.98 -2.12 -9.88
CA ASP A 221 -4.74 -3.37 -9.97
C ASP A 221 -6.14 -3.23 -9.39
N ASP A 222 -7.02 -4.11 -9.84
CA ASP A 222 -8.41 -4.16 -9.41
C ASP A 222 -8.56 -4.35 -7.89
N GLU A 223 -7.70 -5.15 -7.27
CA GLU A 223 -7.65 -5.29 -5.81
C GLU A 223 -7.40 -3.94 -5.12
N ARG A 224 -6.41 -3.17 -5.60
CA ARG A 224 -6.07 -1.86 -5.02
C ARG A 224 -7.17 -0.83 -5.30
N LYS A 225 -7.76 -0.86 -6.50
CA LYS A 225 -8.92 -0.01 -6.82
C LYS A 225 -10.06 -0.26 -5.84
N MET A 226 -10.41 -1.52 -5.60
CA MET A 226 -11.52 -1.92 -4.74
C MET A 226 -11.26 -1.63 -3.26
N GLN A 227 -10.05 -1.90 -2.75
CA GLN A 227 -9.73 -1.75 -1.33
C GLN A 227 -9.35 -0.33 -0.92
N HIS A 228 -8.76 0.47 -1.82
CA HIS A 228 -8.22 1.80 -1.48
C HIS A 228 -8.87 2.96 -2.20
N VAL A 229 -9.22 2.84 -3.49
CA VAL A 229 -9.75 3.97 -4.25
C VAL A 229 -11.26 4.11 -4.06
N VAL A 230 -11.99 3.01 -4.28
CA VAL A 230 -13.46 2.96 -4.20
C VAL A 230 -14.00 3.41 -2.85
N PRO A 231 -13.49 2.96 -1.68
CA PRO A 231 -14.06 3.34 -0.40
C PRO A 231 -13.91 4.84 -0.10
N TYR A 232 -12.79 5.43 -0.53
CA TYR A 232 -12.54 6.86 -0.35
C TYR A 232 -13.43 7.70 -1.29
N LEU A 233 -13.58 7.32 -2.56
CA LEU A 233 -14.49 7.99 -3.48
C LEU A 233 -15.95 7.88 -3.04
N LEU A 234 -16.38 6.70 -2.59
CA LEU A 234 -17.74 6.48 -2.08
C LEU A 234 -18.00 7.27 -0.79
N SER A 235 -17.00 7.41 0.09
CA SER A 235 -17.15 8.27 1.28
C SER A 235 -17.36 9.74 0.88
N MET A 236 -16.65 10.23 -0.14
CA MET A 236 -16.78 11.61 -0.62
C MET A 236 -18.03 11.83 -1.48
N SER A 237 -18.66 10.80 -2.04
CA SER A 237 -19.96 10.96 -2.72
C SER A 237 -21.08 11.26 -1.72
N ASN A 238 -20.94 10.81 -0.47
CA ASN A 238 -21.94 11.01 0.58
C ASN A 238 -21.60 12.16 1.54
N GLN A 239 -20.37 12.66 1.53
CA GLN A 239 -19.89 13.67 2.46
C GLN A 239 -19.28 14.87 1.74
N GLY A 240 -19.42 16.07 2.30
CA GLY A 240 -18.80 17.30 1.80
C GLY A 240 -19.74 18.17 0.98
N SER A 241 -19.17 19.11 0.22
CA SER A 241 -19.97 20.06 -0.57
C SER A 241 -20.58 19.40 -1.81
N THR A 242 -21.61 20.04 -2.38
CA THR A 242 -22.28 19.63 -3.62
C THR A 242 -21.30 19.25 -4.73
N ILE A 243 -20.29 20.10 -4.98
CA ILE A 243 -19.29 19.88 -6.04
C ILE A 243 -18.44 18.64 -5.76
N VAL A 244 -18.02 18.42 -4.50
CA VAL A 244 -17.21 17.26 -4.11
C VAL A 244 -18.01 15.98 -4.31
N ARG A 245 -19.27 15.95 -3.86
CA ARG A 245 -20.16 14.78 -4.00
C ARG A 245 -20.39 14.41 -5.46
N SER A 246 -20.73 15.39 -6.31
CA SER A 246 -20.92 15.17 -7.75
C SER A 246 -19.62 14.68 -8.43
N MET A 247 -18.46 15.26 -8.10
CA MET A 247 -17.19 14.85 -8.69
C MET A 247 -16.75 13.46 -8.23
N ALA A 248 -16.92 13.15 -6.93
CA ALA A 248 -16.63 11.85 -6.37
C ALA A 248 -17.46 10.74 -7.03
N LEU A 249 -18.74 11.00 -7.29
CA LEU A 249 -19.63 10.07 -7.97
C LEU A 249 -19.18 9.77 -9.42
N SER A 250 -18.78 10.79 -10.18
CA SER A 250 -18.30 10.58 -11.56
C SER A 250 -16.94 9.84 -11.57
N ALA A 251 -16.05 10.19 -10.64
CA ALA A 251 -14.78 9.47 -10.46
C ALA A 251 -15.00 8.01 -10.04
N LEU A 252 -15.91 7.75 -9.10
CA LEU A 252 -16.29 6.42 -8.66
C LEU A 252 -16.77 5.58 -9.84
N THR A 253 -17.69 6.12 -10.63
CA THR A 253 -18.22 5.42 -11.83
C THR A 253 -17.09 5.09 -12.82
N THR A 254 -16.14 6.00 -13.01
CA THR A 254 -14.98 5.80 -13.89
C THR A 254 -14.08 4.67 -13.39
N ILE A 255 -13.76 4.66 -12.10
CA ILE A 255 -12.94 3.60 -11.49
C ILE A 255 -13.64 2.25 -11.56
N LEU A 256 -14.92 2.16 -11.16
CA LEU A 256 -15.67 0.90 -11.21
C LEU A 256 -15.80 0.36 -12.64
N LYS A 257 -15.90 1.23 -13.65
CA LYS A 257 -15.84 0.84 -15.07
C LYS A 257 -14.51 0.19 -15.48
N SER A 258 -13.40 0.59 -14.84
CA SER A 258 -12.06 0.06 -15.13
C SER A 258 -11.72 -1.22 -14.36
N VAL A 259 -12.62 -1.74 -13.51
CA VAL A 259 -12.42 -3.00 -12.78
C VAL A 259 -12.90 -4.15 -13.65
N ASP A 260 -11.99 -5.07 -13.99
CA ASP A 260 -12.26 -6.22 -14.85
C ASP A 260 -12.51 -7.50 -14.03
N ALA A 261 -11.90 -7.62 -12.84
CA ALA A 261 -12.06 -8.76 -11.94
C ALA A 261 -12.36 -8.32 -10.50
N LEU A 262 -13.29 -9.01 -9.84
CA LEU A 262 -13.52 -8.86 -8.40
C LEU A 262 -12.64 -9.85 -7.62
N PRO A 263 -11.84 -9.38 -6.65
CA PRO A 263 -11.24 -10.28 -5.67
C PRO A 263 -12.32 -11.06 -4.92
N ALA A 264 -12.05 -12.30 -4.53
CA ALA A 264 -13.02 -13.13 -3.82
C ALA A 264 -13.49 -12.51 -2.48
N SER A 265 -12.66 -11.69 -1.85
CA SER A 265 -13.02 -10.94 -0.63
C SER A 265 -14.09 -9.87 -0.90
N GLU A 266 -14.21 -9.36 -2.13
CA GLU A 266 -15.01 -8.19 -2.49
C GLU A 266 -16.34 -8.55 -3.19
N GLU A 267 -16.68 -9.84 -3.29
CA GLU A 267 -17.88 -10.32 -4.01
C GLU A 267 -19.16 -9.61 -3.55
N LYS A 268 -19.28 -9.37 -2.24
CA LYS A 268 -20.47 -8.79 -1.61
C LYS A 268 -20.43 -7.27 -1.48
N VAL A 269 -19.28 -6.63 -1.69
CA VAL A 269 -19.10 -5.19 -1.45
C VAL A 269 -20.01 -4.36 -2.36
N PHE A 270 -20.29 -4.82 -3.57
CA PHE A 270 -21.23 -4.15 -4.46
C PHE A 270 -22.66 -4.12 -3.91
N SER A 271 -23.19 -5.26 -3.49
CA SER A 271 -24.57 -5.38 -3.02
C SER A 271 -24.77 -4.86 -1.60
N GLU A 272 -23.79 -5.08 -0.72
CA GLU A 272 -23.92 -4.77 0.71
C GLU A 272 -23.44 -3.36 1.07
N TYR A 273 -22.59 -2.73 0.24
CA TYR A 273 -21.99 -1.44 0.59
C TYR A 273 -22.15 -0.37 -0.49
N ILE A 274 -21.80 -0.67 -1.75
CA ILE A 274 -21.83 0.33 -2.84
C ILE A 274 -23.28 0.72 -3.16
N PHE A 275 -24.17 -0.23 -3.40
CA PHE A 275 -25.57 0.07 -3.74
C PHE A 275 -26.34 0.80 -2.64
N PRO A 276 -26.29 0.36 -1.36
CA PRO A 276 -26.94 1.11 -0.29
C PRO A 276 -26.44 2.55 -0.21
N SER A 277 -25.13 2.76 -0.36
CA SER A 277 -24.52 4.09 -0.34
C SER A 277 -24.98 4.96 -1.51
N LEU A 278 -25.09 4.39 -2.72
CA LEU A 278 -25.54 5.12 -3.91
C LEU A 278 -27.04 5.41 -3.90
N ALA A 279 -27.86 4.54 -3.30
CA ALA A 279 -29.30 4.75 -3.18
C ALA A 279 -29.64 6.02 -2.39
N LEU A 280 -28.79 6.41 -1.43
CA LEU A 280 -28.95 7.66 -0.68
C LEU A 280 -28.86 8.91 -1.57
N LEU A 281 -28.17 8.84 -2.71
CA LEU A 281 -27.99 9.97 -3.63
C LEU A 281 -29.27 10.31 -4.41
N CYS A 282 -30.23 9.38 -4.51
CA CYS A 282 -31.55 9.66 -5.10
C CYS A 282 -32.31 10.73 -4.32
N SER A 283 -32.11 10.77 -3.01
CA SER A 283 -32.77 11.69 -2.09
C SER A 283 -31.84 12.81 -1.59
N ASP A 284 -30.73 13.03 -2.31
CA ASP A 284 -29.79 14.10 -1.97
C ASP A 284 -30.50 15.46 -1.92
N PRO A 285 -30.22 16.35 -0.95
CA PRO A 285 -30.85 17.68 -0.91
C PRO A 285 -30.58 18.51 -2.16
N GLU A 286 -29.42 18.34 -2.78
CA GLU A 286 -28.94 19.20 -3.86
C GLU A 286 -29.29 18.61 -5.23
N GLU A 287 -29.99 19.39 -6.05
CA GLU A 287 -30.43 18.95 -7.38
C GLU A 287 -29.25 18.57 -8.28
N MET A 288 -28.14 19.30 -8.20
CA MET A 288 -26.92 19.02 -8.97
C MET A 288 -26.39 17.60 -8.72
N VAL A 289 -26.49 17.08 -7.49
CA VAL A 289 -26.05 15.72 -7.17
C VAL A 289 -27.02 14.70 -7.75
N ARG A 290 -28.32 14.94 -7.65
CA ARG A 290 -29.36 14.07 -8.22
C ARG A 290 -29.25 13.97 -9.75
N VAL A 291 -29.02 15.09 -10.43
CA VAL A 291 -28.79 15.15 -11.88
C VAL A 291 -27.52 14.40 -12.25
N GLN A 292 -26.43 14.58 -11.50
CA GLN A 292 -25.20 13.84 -11.73
C GLN A 292 -25.42 12.33 -11.56
N PHE A 293 -26.12 11.91 -10.50
CA PHE A 293 -26.48 10.51 -10.26
C PHE A 293 -27.30 9.91 -11.39
N ALA A 294 -28.34 10.61 -11.85
CA ALA A 294 -29.14 10.17 -12.98
C ALA A 294 -28.30 9.97 -14.26
N SER A 295 -27.31 10.84 -14.50
CA SER A 295 -26.44 10.73 -15.68
C SER A 295 -25.43 9.57 -15.61
N GLU A 296 -25.00 9.17 -14.42
CA GLU A 296 -24.07 8.06 -14.20
C GLU A 296 -24.77 6.71 -13.96
N LEU A 297 -26.07 6.72 -13.61
CA LEU A 297 -26.83 5.53 -13.22
C LEU A 297 -26.78 4.41 -14.26
N SER A 298 -26.92 4.75 -15.55
CA SER A 298 -26.86 3.76 -16.64
C SER A 298 -25.52 3.01 -16.67
N LYS A 299 -24.41 3.74 -16.48
CA LYS A 299 -23.05 3.19 -16.44
C LYS A 299 -22.84 2.35 -15.20
N LEU A 300 -23.38 2.77 -14.05
CA LEU A 300 -23.30 2.02 -12.80
C LEU A 300 -24.07 0.70 -12.88
N ILE A 301 -25.25 0.69 -13.50
CA ILE A 301 -26.03 -0.54 -13.75
C ILE A 301 -25.26 -1.50 -14.66
N GLU A 302 -24.68 -1.00 -15.74
CA GLU A 302 -23.85 -1.80 -16.66
C GLU A 302 -22.69 -2.47 -15.91
N VAL A 303 -21.96 -1.70 -15.09
CA VAL A 303 -20.86 -2.21 -14.27
C VAL A 303 -21.33 -3.24 -13.27
N ALA A 304 -22.42 -2.97 -12.56
CA ALA A 304 -22.95 -3.92 -11.58
C ALA A 304 -23.39 -5.23 -12.25
N CYS A 305 -24.07 -5.16 -13.40
CA CYS A 305 -24.43 -6.36 -14.15
C CYS A 305 -23.19 -7.14 -14.61
N ARG A 306 -22.12 -6.46 -15.04
CA ARG A 306 -20.87 -7.12 -15.43
C ARG A 306 -20.22 -7.81 -14.23
N LEU A 307 -20.05 -7.08 -13.13
CA LEU A 307 -19.29 -7.54 -11.96
C LEU A 307 -20.05 -8.59 -11.15
N LEU A 308 -21.37 -8.49 -10.97
CA LEU A 308 -22.19 -9.51 -10.31
C LEU A 308 -22.30 -10.82 -11.11
N ARG A 309 -22.07 -10.79 -12.42
CA ARG A 309 -22.01 -12.01 -13.24
C ARG A 309 -20.70 -12.78 -13.08
N ILE A 310 -19.63 -12.14 -12.62
CA ILE A 310 -18.32 -12.79 -12.45
C ILE A 310 -18.41 -13.91 -11.39
N PRO A 311 -18.87 -13.65 -10.15
CA PRO A 311 -19.00 -14.70 -9.14
C PRO A 311 -19.95 -15.83 -9.54
N LEU A 312 -21.07 -15.51 -10.19
CA LEU A 312 -22.02 -16.52 -10.69
C LEU A 312 -21.37 -17.51 -11.67
N ARG A 313 -20.45 -17.03 -12.53
CA ARG A 313 -19.68 -17.89 -13.43
C ARG A 313 -18.66 -18.75 -12.69
N HIS A 314 -18.02 -18.22 -11.65
CA HIS A 314 -17.11 -19.02 -10.80
C HIS A 314 -17.86 -20.13 -10.05
N ALA A 315 -19.05 -19.84 -9.51
CA ALA A 315 -19.90 -20.84 -8.87
C ALA A 315 -20.41 -21.92 -9.85
N GLN A 316 -20.80 -21.54 -11.07
CA GLN A 316 -21.22 -22.49 -12.11
C GLN A 316 -20.05 -23.32 -12.67
N GLY A 317 -18.85 -22.74 -12.79
CA GLY A 317 -17.63 -23.44 -13.19
C GLY A 317 -17.14 -24.45 -12.14
N GLN A 318 -17.21 -24.11 -10.85
CA GLN A 318 -16.93 -25.07 -9.76
C GLN A 318 -18.00 -26.16 -9.69
N GLY A 319 -19.27 -25.84 -9.92
CA GLY A 319 -20.34 -26.85 -10.04
C GLY A 319 -20.13 -27.84 -11.19
N SER A 320 -19.53 -27.40 -12.31
CA SER A 320 -19.11 -28.25 -13.43
C SER A 320 -17.91 -29.14 -13.07
N THR A 321 -16.93 -28.62 -12.33
CA THR A 321 -15.77 -29.42 -11.86
C THR A 321 -16.20 -30.47 -10.83
N ILE A 322 -17.14 -30.13 -9.94
CA ILE A 322 -17.73 -31.08 -8.99
C ILE A 322 -18.58 -32.13 -9.73
N LYS A 323 -19.33 -31.76 -10.77
CA LYS A 323 -20.01 -32.75 -11.63
C LYS A 323 -19.05 -33.72 -12.32
N LYS A 324 -17.92 -33.23 -12.85
CA LYS A 324 -16.89 -34.11 -13.45
C LYS A 324 -16.26 -35.07 -12.44
N LEU A 325 -16.11 -34.66 -11.18
CA LEU A 325 -15.62 -35.53 -10.10
C LEU A 325 -16.67 -36.54 -9.58
N VAL A 326 -17.97 -36.29 -9.81
CA VAL A 326 -19.06 -37.21 -9.45
C VAL A 326 -19.40 -38.18 -10.60
N ASP A 327 -19.18 -37.77 -11.85
CA ASP A 327 -19.38 -38.62 -13.04
C ASP A 327 -18.20 -39.58 -13.33
N GLU A 328 -17.03 -39.37 -12.72
CA GLU A 328 -15.94 -40.37 -12.66
C GLU A 328 -16.17 -41.36 -11.50
N LYS A 329 -17.19 -42.21 -11.62
CA LYS A 329 -17.34 -43.39 -10.77
C LYS A 329 -16.21 -44.39 -11.10
N PRO A 330 -15.55 -45.03 -10.12
CA PRO A 330 -14.46 -45.97 -10.39
C PRO A 330 -14.98 -47.13 -11.25
N ALA A 331 -14.22 -47.48 -12.29
CA ALA A 331 -14.47 -48.67 -13.07
C ALA A 331 -14.46 -49.89 -12.14
N ASP A 332 -15.60 -50.58 -12.06
CA ASP A 332 -15.73 -51.88 -11.44
C ASP A 332 -14.69 -52.82 -12.06
N ASP A 333 -13.71 -53.22 -11.24
CA ASP A 333 -12.86 -54.38 -11.49
C ASP A 333 -13.73 -55.63 -11.34
N ALA A 334 -14.44 -55.96 -12.41
CA ALA A 334 -15.13 -57.22 -12.59
C ALA A 334 -14.44 -58.02 -13.70
N GLY A 335 -13.39 -58.75 -13.32
CA GLY A 335 -13.11 -60.06 -13.90
C GLY A 335 -11.66 -60.29 -14.31
N ALA A 336 -10.95 -61.13 -13.55
CA ALA A 336 -10.47 -62.42 -14.06
C ALA A 336 -9.71 -63.22 -12.98
N LYS A 337 -10.27 -64.40 -12.68
CA LYS A 337 -9.64 -65.64 -12.20
C LYS A 337 -9.15 -65.73 -10.76
#